data_AF-R7EVV3-F1
#
_entry.id   AF-R7EVV3-F1
#
_cell.length_a   1.000
_cell.length_b   1.000
_cell.length_c   1.000
_cell.angle_alpha   90.00
_cell.angle_beta   90.00
_cell.angle_gamma   90.00
#
_symmetry.space_group_name_H-M   'P 1'
#
loop_
_entity.id
_entity.type
_entity.pdbx_description
1 polymer ?
#
loop_
_entity_poly.entity_id
_entity_poly.type
_entity_poly.pdbx_seq_one_letter_code
_entity_poly.pdbx_strand_id
1 'polypeptide(L)' 'MRDSGVGIPDVAAAREPLFTTDTDGERSGMGFTVMESFCDRVTVRSAPGAGTTVTLIKKLATKQKFTRG' A
#
# COMPACT_ATOMS: atom_id res chain seq x y z
N MET A 1 2.60 -4.60 -8.06
CA MET A 1 1.89 -5.86 -7.75
C MET A 1 0.51 -5.80 -8.40
N ARG A 2 0.02 -6.91 -8.96
CA ARG A 2 -1.33 -7.01 -9.52
C ARG A 2 -1.94 -8.35 -9.10
N ASP A 3 -3.22 -8.33 -8.78
CA ASP A 3 -4.05 -9.52 -8.61
C ASP A 3 -5.25 -9.46 -9.56
N SER A 4 -5.95 -10.59 -9.67
CA SER A 4 -7.21 -10.76 -10.42
C SER A 4 -8.38 -11.09 -9.50
N GLY A 5 -8.35 -10.60 -8.25
CA GLY A 5 -9.43 -10.78 -7.29
C GLY A 5 -10.66 -9.93 -7.61
N VAL A 6 -11.55 -9.79 -6.63
CA VAL A 6 -12.81 -9.03 -6.83
C VAL A 6 -12.64 -7.51 -6.85
N GLY A 7 -11.44 -6.99 -6.58
CA GLY A 7 -11.18 -5.56 -6.51
C GLY A 7 -11.74 -4.88 -5.26
N ILE A 8 -11.55 -3.57 -5.18
CA ILE A 8 -11.88 -2.70 -4.04
C ILE A 8 -12.89 -1.65 -4.53
N PRO A 9 -14.13 -1.62 -4.02
CA PRO A 9 -15.15 -0.66 -4.43
C PRO A 9 -14.82 0.79 -4.06
N ASP A 10 -14.31 1.00 -2.84
CA ASP A 10 -13.89 2.31 -2.34
C ASP A 10 -12.43 2.24 -1.91
N VAL A 11 -11.55 2.70 -2.79
CA VAL A 11 -10.10 2.73 -2.54
C VAL A 11 -9.74 3.80 -1.51
N ALA A 12 -10.54 4.86 -1.35
CA ALA A 12 -10.24 5.91 -0.38
C ALA A 12 -10.46 5.36 1.04
N ALA A 13 -11.63 4.76 1.30
CA ALA A 13 -11.93 4.11 2.57
C ALA A 13 -10.93 3.00 2.90
N ALA A 14 -10.57 2.17 1.90
CA ALA A 14 -9.60 1.08 2.10
C ALA A 14 -8.21 1.56 2.54
N ARG A 15 -7.85 2.83 2.29
CA ARG A 15 -6.57 3.43 2.69
C ARG A 15 -6.62 4.10 4.05
N GLU A 16 -7.79 4.23 4.66
CA GLU A 16 -7.88 4.77 6.01
C GLU A 16 -7.19 3.84 7.01
N PRO A 17 -6.40 4.38 7.96
CA PRO A 17 -5.79 3.57 8.99
C PRO A 17 -6.84 2.76 9.76
N LEU A 18 -6.52 1.50 10.05
CA LEU A 18 -7.38 0.56 10.79
C LEU A 18 -8.66 0.12 10.04
N PHE A 19 -8.91 0.61 8.83
CA PHE A 19 -10.01 0.13 8.03
C PHE A 19 -9.75 -1.32 7.56
N THR A 20 -10.70 -2.20 7.83
CA THR A 20 -10.66 -3.59 7.39
C THR A 20 -12.08 -4.13 7.20
N THR A 21 -12.26 -5.02 6.23
CA THR A 21 -13.50 -5.80 6.07
C THR A 21 -13.42 -7.15 6.77
N ASP A 22 -12.28 -7.44 7.43
CA ASP A 22 -12.09 -8.64 8.22
C ASP A 22 -12.87 -8.54 9.53
N THR A 23 -13.80 -9.46 9.75
CA THR A 23 -14.64 -9.52 10.94
C THR A 23 -13.98 -10.23 12.11
N ASP A 24 -12.95 -11.04 11.84
CA ASP A 24 -12.34 -11.92 12.84
C ASP A 24 -11.21 -11.21 13.61
N GLY A 25 -10.87 -9.98 13.22
CA GLY A 25 -9.90 -9.13 13.90
C GLY A 25 -8.44 -9.54 13.70
N GLU A 26 -8.16 -10.50 12.82
CA GLU A 26 -6.80 -10.93 12.52
C GLU A 26 -6.03 -9.88 11.71
N ARG A 27 -6.73 -9.13 10.85
CA ARG A 27 -6.14 -8.08 10.01
C ARG A 27 -6.34 -6.71 10.64
N SER A 28 -5.22 -6.05 10.93
CA SER A 28 -5.18 -4.73 11.56
C SER A 28 -5.65 -3.56 10.68
N GLY A 29 -5.87 -3.75 9.39
CA GLY A 29 -6.20 -2.64 8.48
C GLY A 29 -5.07 -1.63 8.26
N MET A 30 -3.81 -2.00 8.54
CA MET A 30 -2.66 -1.07 8.48
C MET A 30 -1.81 -1.18 7.21
N GLY A 31 -2.19 -2.02 6.25
CA GLY A 31 -1.36 -2.34 5.09
C GLY A 31 -0.95 -1.13 4.24
N PHE A 32 -1.90 -0.28 3.86
CA PHE A 32 -1.60 0.91 3.06
C PHE A 32 -0.80 1.95 3.83
N THR A 33 -1.13 2.20 5.10
CA THR A 33 -0.39 3.10 5.98
C THR A 33 1.08 2.72 6.05
N VAL A 34 1.37 1.42 6.19
CA VAL A 34 2.74 0.90 6.18
C VAL A 34 3.41 1.17 4.84
N MET A 35 2.75 0.84 3.72
CA MET A 35 3.31 1.09 2.38
C MET A 35 3.63 2.57 2.14
N GLU A 36 2.72 3.46 2.53
CA GLU A 36 2.88 4.91 2.41
C GLU A 36 4.00 5.45 3.30
N SER A 37 4.19 4.88 4.49
CA SER A 37 5.29 5.29 5.39
C SER A 37 6.66 4.90 4.83
N PHE A 38 6.73 3.79 4.07
CA PHE A 38 8.00 3.30 3.51
C PHE A 38 8.28 3.81 2.11
N CYS A 39 7.29 4.17 1.31
CA CYS A 39 7.46 4.53 -0.11
C CYS A 39 7.25 6.03 -0.33
N ASP A 40 7.95 6.62 -1.30
CA ASP A 40 7.74 8.02 -1.67
C ASP A 40 6.43 8.24 -2.43
N ARG A 41 5.95 7.21 -3.14
CA ARG A 41 4.64 7.27 -3.82
C ARG A 41 3.99 5.90 -3.86
N VAL A 42 2.70 5.88 -3.52
CA VAL A 42 1.82 4.70 -3.59
C VAL A 42 0.60 5.04 -4.43
N THR A 43 0.41 4.34 -5.55
CA THR A 43 -0.80 4.46 -6.38
C THR A 43 -1.54 3.15 -6.43
N VAL A 44 -2.85 3.20 -6.20
CA VAL A 44 -3.74 2.04 -6.20
C VAL A 44 -4.77 2.24 -7.30
N ARG A 45 -4.94 1.24 -8.14
CA ARG A 45 -6.01 1.17 -9.15
C ARG A 45 -6.77 -0.12 -8.93
N SER A 46 -8.06 -0.01 -8.65
CA SER A 46 -8.92 -1.15 -8.41
C SER A 46 -10.32 -0.83 -8.89
N ALA A 47 -11.04 -1.85 -9.32
CA ALA A 47 -12.47 -1.76 -9.61
C ALA A 47 -13.13 -3.11 -9.28
N PRO A 48 -14.38 -3.11 -8.79
CA PRO A 48 -15.15 -4.33 -8.57
C PRO A 48 -15.16 -5.23 -9.81
N GLY A 49 -14.79 -6.50 -9.65
CA GLY A 49 -14.72 -7.51 -10.71
C GLY A 49 -13.48 -7.45 -11.61
N ALA A 50 -12.58 -6.47 -11.43
CA ALA A 50 -11.40 -6.28 -12.28
C ALA A 50 -10.06 -6.55 -11.57
N GLY A 51 -10.08 -6.84 -10.26
CA GLY A 51 -8.90 -7.00 -9.43
C GLY A 51 -8.25 -5.68 -9.01
N THR A 52 -7.06 -5.77 -8.42
CA THR A 52 -6.32 -4.61 -7.93
C THR A 52 -4.90 -4.56 -8.50
N THR A 53 -4.44 -3.35 -8.81
CA THR A 53 -3.03 -3.06 -9.11
C THR A 53 -2.51 -2.01 -8.13
N VAL A 54 -1.43 -2.35 -7.42
CA VAL A 54 -0.71 -1.45 -6.53
C VAL A 54 0.68 -1.19 -7.10
N THR A 55 1.02 0.09 -7.27
CA THR A 55 2.34 0.55 -7.70
C THR A 55 3.00 1.32 -6.56
N LEU A 56 4.17 0.84 -6.14
CA LEU A 56 4.99 1.42 -5.10
C LEU A 56 6.25 2.01 -5.73
N ILE A 57 6.61 3.23 -5.37
CA ILE A 57 7.80 3.91 -5.87
C ILE A 57 8.60 4.38 -4.66
N LYS A 58 9.86 3.92 -4.61
CA LYS A 58 10.88 4.39 -3.66
C LYS A 58 12.02 5.04 -4.43
N LYS A 59 12.38 6.27 -4.08
CA LYS A 59 13.59 6.95 -4.54
C LYS A 59 14.75 6.45 -3.70
N LEU A 60 15.70 5.79 -4.33
CA LEU A 60 16.92 5.35 -3.67
C LEU A 60 17.89 6.54 -3.62
N ALA A 61 18.14 7.06 -2.42
CA ALA A 61 19.24 7.98 -2.22
C ALA A 61 20.57 7.23 -2.40
N THR A 62 21.52 7.84 -3.10
CA THR A 62 22.90 7.36 -3.10
C THR A 62 23.41 7.34 -1.67
N LYS A 63 23.92 6.20 -1.19
CA LYS A 63 24.52 6.08 0.14
C LYS A 63 25.49 7.25 0.35
N GLN A 64 25.25 8.10 1.35
CA GLN A 64 26.29 9.02 1.79
C GLN A 64 27.49 8.14 2.20
N LYS A 65 28.63 8.36 1.55
CA LYS A 65 29.89 7.76 1.99
C LYS A 65 30.14 8.30 3.39
N PHE A 66 29.97 7.46 4.40
CA PHE A 66 30.36 7.78 5.76
C PHE A 66 31.89 7.80 5.79
N THR A 67 32.50 8.93 5.41
CA THR A 67 33.92 9.17 5.65
C THR A 67 34.09 9.31 7.16
N ARG A 68 34.58 8.24 7.79
CA ARG A 68 35.15 8.30 9.13
C ARG A 68 36.41 9.16 9.03
N GLY A 69 36.33 10.39 9.53
CA GLY A 69 37.51 11.13 9.95
C GLY A 69 38.08 10.54 11.23
#